data_AF-Q03VC8-F1
#
_entry.id   AF-Q03VC8-F1
#
_cell.length_a   1.000
_cell.length_b   1.000
_cell.length_c   1.000
_cell.angle_alpha   90.00
_cell.angle_beta   90.00
_cell.angle_gamma   90.00
#
_symmetry.space_group_name_H-M   'P 1'
#
loop_
_entity.id
_entity.type
_entity.pdbx_description
1 polymer ?
#
loop_
_entity_poly.entity_id
_entity_poly.type
_entity_poly.pdbx_seq_one_letter_code
_entity_poly.pdbx_strand_id
1 'polypeptide(L)'
;MMTYKQFLDLVEIRVVVPSIAPLLVGLAYSQWQYARVNWVNTLLLIIATVAVHLAVNTFNRYEDNKRQKENSFLRESDDVEAITDKQVLHVAEGLALIAVLAGVIVALRTDYITWIIGIVSFLIGYFYSAGPKPITNTPFGEIVSGITMGYFIFVAQVYVNTRMVPTGNVLFQWFIVSLPLTIFIAEIMFANNIADYDEDQANDRHTLVHYIGIKNAKKIYVFWAILAFVEIILVTLVGWLPTTSYTLLILLPIIIKNARAFVNHPVKKETFILAIKNLVVVFMGMLVTLLVGILL
;
A
#
# COMPACT_ATOMS: atom_id res chain seq x y z
N MET A 1 21.01 23.11 6.48
CA MET A 1 19.52 23.01 6.67
C MET A 1 19.02 22.04 5.62
N MET A 2 18.15 21.08 5.95
CA MET A 2 17.74 20.03 4.99
C MET A 2 17.00 20.64 3.80
N THR A 3 17.44 20.32 2.58
CA THR A 3 16.77 20.76 1.35
C THR A 3 15.47 19.99 1.10
N TYR A 4 14.58 20.54 0.27
CA TYR A 4 13.33 19.88 -0.12
C TYR A 4 13.57 18.53 -0.82
N LYS A 5 14.58 18.43 -1.70
CA LYS A 5 14.93 17.17 -2.38
C LYS A 5 15.39 16.12 -1.37
N GLN A 6 16.29 16.51 -0.46
CA GLN A 6 16.76 15.65 0.62
C GLN A 6 15.60 15.15 1.50
N PHE A 7 14.63 16.01 1.82
CA PHE A 7 13.44 15.58 2.56
C PHE A 7 12.63 14.54 1.79
N LEU A 8 12.30 14.80 0.52
CA LEU A 8 11.51 13.88 -0.30
C LEU A 8 12.16 12.51 -0.49
N ASP A 9 13.49 12.50 -0.64
CA ASP A 9 14.26 11.26 -0.77
C ASP A 9 14.38 10.54 0.58
N LEU A 10 14.54 11.29 1.69
CA LEU A 10 14.59 10.73 3.05
C LEU A 10 13.29 10.01 3.41
N VAL A 11 12.14 10.62 3.14
CA VAL A 11 10.83 10.05 3.45
C VAL A 11 10.33 9.05 2.39
N GLU A 12 11.12 8.84 1.34
CA GLU A 12 10.79 8.00 0.19
C GLU A 12 9.41 8.30 -0.43
N ILE A 13 9.16 9.56 -0.81
CA ILE A 13 7.84 9.97 -1.31
C ILE A 13 7.30 9.09 -2.47
N ARG A 14 8.21 8.47 -3.23
CA ARG A 14 7.91 7.61 -4.38
C ARG A 14 7.20 6.31 -3.98
N VAL A 15 7.37 5.83 -2.74
CA VAL A 15 6.78 4.57 -2.28
C VAL A 15 5.44 4.76 -1.56
N VAL A 16 4.89 5.98 -1.54
CA VAL A 16 3.61 6.29 -0.87
C VAL A 16 2.39 5.80 -1.65
N VAL A 17 2.55 5.51 -2.95
CA VAL A 17 1.46 5.08 -3.85
C VAL A 17 0.56 3.97 -3.27
N PRO A 18 1.08 2.87 -2.69
CA PRO A 18 0.27 1.81 -2.08
C PRO A 18 -0.64 2.28 -0.94
N SER A 19 -0.30 3.38 -0.27
CA SER A 19 -1.15 3.97 0.77
C SER A 19 -2.17 4.97 0.22
N ILE A 20 -1.86 5.67 -0.87
CA ILE A 20 -2.76 6.66 -1.49
C ILE A 20 -3.83 5.97 -2.36
N ALA A 21 -3.47 4.93 -3.11
CA ALA A 21 -4.38 4.29 -4.06
C ALA A 21 -5.69 3.81 -3.39
N PRO A 22 -5.67 3.07 -2.26
CA PRO A 22 -6.88 2.64 -1.56
C PRO A 22 -7.70 3.79 -0.96
N LEU A 23 -7.06 4.89 -0.52
CA LEU A 23 -7.76 6.09 -0.05
C LEU A 23 -8.55 6.76 -1.18
N LEU A 24 -7.95 6.92 -2.36
CA LEU A 24 -8.61 7.61 -3.46
C LEU A 24 -9.72 6.74 -4.08
N VAL A 25 -9.48 5.44 -4.22
CA VAL A 25 -10.52 4.50 -4.70
C VAL A 25 -11.64 4.36 -3.67
N GLY A 26 -11.33 4.29 -2.37
CA GLY A 26 -12.34 4.25 -1.31
C GLY A 26 -13.20 5.51 -1.26
N LEU A 27 -12.62 6.68 -1.51
CA LEU A 27 -13.35 7.95 -1.63
C LEU A 27 -14.33 7.91 -2.81
N ALA A 28 -13.83 7.57 -4.00
CA ALA A 28 -14.65 7.49 -5.20
C ALA A 28 -15.75 6.43 -5.07
N TYR A 29 -15.42 5.28 -4.48
CA TYR A 29 -16.38 4.21 -4.19
C TYR A 29 -17.47 4.68 -3.24
N SER A 30 -17.11 5.40 -2.17
CA SER A 30 -18.07 5.95 -1.21
C SER A 30 -19.07 6.89 -1.88
N GLN A 31 -18.61 7.74 -2.79
CA GLN A 31 -19.48 8.62 -3.56
C GLN A 31 -20.35 7.83 -4.53
N TRP A 32 -19.78 6.88 -5.28
CA TRP A 32 -20.50 6.14 -6.29
C TRP A 32 -21.58 5.21 -5.70
N GLN A 33 -21.20 4.34 -4.77
CA GLN A 33 -22.08 3.29 -4.25
C GLN A 33 -23.09 3.84 -3.23
N TYR A 34 -22.70 4.86 -2.45
CA TYR A 34 -23.47 5.30 -1.29
C TYR A 34 -23.88 6.78 -1.35
N ALA A 35 -23.48 7.53 -2.37
CA ALA A 35 -23.74 8.97 -2.50
C ALA A 35 -23.32 9.78 -1.26
N ARG A 36 -22.24 9.37 -0.60
CA ARG A 36 -21.76 9.95 0.66
C ARG A 36 -20.29 10.31 0.60
N VAL A 37 -19.99 11.58 0.85
CA VAL A 37 -18.64 12.09 1.06
C VAL A 37 -18.62 13.08 2.22
N ASN A 38 -17.65 12.91 3.11
CA ASN A 38 -17.27 13.87 4.12
C ASN A 38 -15.83 14.34 3.82
N TRP A 39 -15.72 15.50 3.17
CA TRP A 39 -14.43 16.04 2.73
C TRP A 39 -13.43 16.27 3.88
N VAL A 40 -13.93 16.70 5.04
CA VAL A 40 -13.07 16.93 6.21
C VAL A 40 -12.48 15.61 6.71
N ASN A 41 -13.33 14.59 6.92
CA ASN A 41 -12.87 13.29 7.39
C ASN A 41 -11.96 12.60 6.37
N THR A 42 -12.29 12.73 5.08
CA THR A 42 -11.46 12.26 3.96
C THR A 42 -10.05 12.86 4.01
N LEU A 43 -9.94 14.18 4.10
CA LEU A 43 -8.65 14.85 4.11
C LEU A 43 -7.85 14.49 5.37
N LEU A 44 -8.50 14.44 6.53
CA LEU A 44 -7.85 14.03 7.78
C LEU A 44 -7.32 12.60 7.70
N LEU A 45 -8.10 11.65 7.14
CA LEU A 45 -7.64 10.27 7.01
C LEU A 45 -6.51 10.13 6.00
N ILE A 46 -6.53 10.89 4.89
CA ILE A 46 -5.42 10.95 3.93
C ILE A 46 -4.16 11.48 4.60
N ILE A 47 -4.26 12.60 5.34
CA ILE A 47 -3.13 13.19 6.07
C ILE A 47 -2.60 12.16 7.09
N ALA A 48 -3.47 11.53 7.87
CA ALA A 48 -3.07 10.56 8.88
C ALA A 48 -2.31 9.37 8.28
N THR A 49 -2.87 8.78 7.22
CA THR A 49 -2.33 7.58 6.56
C THR A 49 -1.02 7.87 5.81
N VAL A 50 -0.93 8.99 5.10
CA VAL A 50 0.31 9.38 4.42
C VAL A 50 1.38 9.75 5.44
N ALA A 51 1.04 10.53 6.46
CA ALA A 51 2.01 10.93 7.49
C ALA A 51 2.56 9.74 8.27
N VAL A 52 1.72 8.75 8.64
CA VAL A 52 2.23 7.55 9.33
C VAL A 52 3.12 6.70 8.43
N HIS A 53 2.80 6.56 7.14
CA HIS A 53 3.65 5.84 6.20
C HIS A 53 5.03 6.53 6.08
N LEU A 54 5.05 7.84 5.85
CA LEU A 54 6.29 8.60 5.78
C LEU A 54 7.09 8.54 7.10
N ALA A 55 6.41 8.60 8.25
CA ALA A 55 7.04 8.48 9.57
C ALA A 55 7.73 7.12 9.74
N VAL A 56 7.02 6.03 9.43
CA VAL A 56 7.54 4.66 9.54
C VAL A 56 8.73 4.45 8.60
N ASN A 57 8.65 4.89 7.34
CA ASN A 57 9.78 4.76 6.41
C ASN A 57 11.01 5.55 6.89
N THR A 58 10.79 6.77 7.38
CA THR A 58 11.88 7.61 7.94
C THR A 58 12.50 6.95 9.18
N PHE A 59 11.68 6.39 10.06
CA PHE A 59 12.13 5.72 11.27
C PHE A 59 12.87 4.40 10.97
N ASN A 60 12.39 3.61 10.01
CA ASN A 60 13.07 2.39 9.58
C ASN A 60 14.47 2.70 9.04
N ARG A 61 14.61 3.75 8.22
CA ARG A 61 15.91 4.23 7.73
C ARG A 61 16.84 4.66 8.87
N TYR A 62 16.31 5.31 9.89
CA TYR A 62 17.08 5.69 11.07
C TYR A 62 17.63 4.45 11.81
N GLU A 63 16.80 3.42 11.99
CA GLU A 63 17.20 2.17 12.62
C GLU A 63 18.19 1.36 11.78
N ASP A 64 18.02 1.30 10.47
CA ASP A 64 18.92 0.58 9.56
C ASP A 64 20.32 1.22 9.53
N ASN A 65 20.40 2.56 9.50
CA ASN A 65 21.67 3.30 9.61
C ASN A 65 22.44 2.92 10.89
N LYS A 66 21.73 2.85 12.03
CA LYS A 66 22.36 2.44 13.31
C LYS A 66 22.86 1.00 13.28
N ARG A 67 22.12 0.10 12.64
CA ARG A 67 22.46 -1.34 12.59
C ARG A 67 23.65 -1.62 11.67
N GLN A 68 23.71 -0.96 10.51
CA GLN A 68 24.71 -1.25 9.49
C GLN A 68 26.10 -0.67 9.80
N LYS A 69 26.23 0.26 10.76
CA LYS A 69 27.49 0.98 11.10
C LYS A 69 28.17 1.69 9.92
N GLU A 70 27.64 1.59 8.71
CA GLU A 70 28.04 2.29 7.51
C GLU A 70 27.09 3.48 7.28
N ASN A 71 27.63 4.69 7.35
CA ASN A 71 26.90 5.94 7.12
C ASN A 71 26.68 6.17 5.61
N SER A 72 25.94 5.30 4.92
CA SER A 72 25.82 5.36 3.46
C SER A 72 24.62 6.18 2.96
N PHE A 73 23.60 6.42 3.79
CA PHE A 73 22.27 6.75 3.26
C PHE A 73 22.15 8.06 2.48
N LEU A 74 23.01 9.04 2.75
CA LEU A 74 23.03 10.35 2.07
C LEU A 74 24.45 10.94 1.95
N ARG A 75 25.49 10.12 2.18
CA ARG A 75 26.88 10.50 1.99
C ARG A 75 27.41 10.12 0.59
N GLU A 76 26.53 9.86 -0.36
CA GLU A 76 26.91 9.50 -1.74
C GLU A 76 27.39 10.69 -2.60
N SER A 77 27.71 11.83 -1.99
CA SER A 77 28.44 12.88 -2.70
C SER A 77 29.24 13.69 -1.71
N ASP A 78 30.54 13.82 -1.96
CA ASP A 78 31.51 14.64 -1.23
C ASP A 78 31.14 16.14 -1.14
N ASP A 79 30.02 16.56 -1.76
CA ASP A 79 29.55 17.95 -1.93
C ASP A 79 28.18 18.27 -1.30
N VAL A 80 27.46 17.31 -0.69
CA VAL A 80 26.11 17.55 -0.12
C VAL A 80 26.13 17.44 1.41
N GLU A 81 25.67 18.51 2.08
CA GLU A 81 25.59 18.61 3.54
C GLU A 81 24.86 17.39 4.14
N ALA A 82 25.59 16.57 4.90
CA ALA A 82 25.09 15.30 5.42
C ALA A 82 23.93 15.52 6.41
N ILE A 83 22.82 14.81 6.22
CA ILE A 83 21.70 14.83 7.17
C ILE A 83 22.12 14.08 8.44
N THR A 84 21.88 14.70 9.59
CA THR A 84 22.19 14.11 10.90
C THR A 84 21.10 13.16 11.38
N ASP A 85 21.48 12.15 12.16
CA ASP A 85 20.56 11.23 12.85
C ASP A 85 19.45 11.95 13.63
N LYS A 86 19.79 13.07 14.27
CA LYS A 86 18.82 13.91 15.00
C LYS A 86 17.78 14.53 14.07
N GLN A 87 18.19 14.98 12.89
CA GLN A 87 17.26 15.54 11.90
C GLN A 87 16.31 14.46 11.37
N VAL A 88 16.81 13.25 11.10
CA VAL A 88 15.97 12.13 10.66
C VAL A 88 14.94 11.78 11.73
N LEU A 89 15.36 11.69 13.00
CA LEU A 89 14.46 11.40 14.11
C LEU A 89 13.39 12.50 14.29
N HIS A 90 13.76 13.78 14.27
CA HIS A 90 12.79 14.88 14.37
C HIS A 90 11.78 14.89 13.21
N VAL A 91 12.19 14.50 12.01
CA VAL A 91 11.27 14.35 10.87
C VAL A 91 10.29 13.21 11.12
N ALA A 92 10.78 12.05 11.56
CA ALA A 92 9.92 10.91 11.90
C ALA A 92 8.93 11.25 13.01
N GLU A 93 9.38 11.91 14.09
CA GLU A 93 8.54 12.36 15.20
C GLU A 93 7.50 13.39 14.77
N GLY A 94 7.89 14.38 13.94
CA GLY A 94 6.97 15.39 13.42
C GLY A 94 5.88 14.78 12.53
N LEU A 95 6.24 13.85 11.65
CA LEU A 95 5.29 13.11 10.82
C LEU A 95 4.38 12.21 11.67
N ALA A 96 4.92 11.53 12.68
CA ALA A 96 4.14 10.73 13.61
C ALA A 96 3.14 11.58 14.40
N LEU A 97 3.55 12.77 14.85
CA LEU A 97 2.67 13.72 15.54
C LEU A 97 1.53 14.18 14.63
N ILE A 98 1.82 14.54 13.37
CA ILE A 98 0.80 14.89 12.38
C ILE A 98 -0.17 13.73 12.18
N ALA A 99 0.35 12.51 12.06
CA ALA A 99 -0.47 11.31 11.88
C ALA A 99 -1.41 11.07 13.06
N VAL A 100 -0.90 11.17 14.30
CA VAL A 100 -1.67 11.00 15.53
C VAL A 100 -2.73 12.09 15.64
N LEU A 101 -2.38 13.36 15.44
CA LEU A 101 -3.35 14.46 15.51
C LEU A 101 -4.47 14.29 14.48
N ALA A 102 -4.14 14.05 13.21
CA ALA A 102 -5.13 13.85 12.17
C ALA A 102 -6.01 12.60 12.41
N GLY A 103 -5.40 11.50 12.85
CA GLY A 103 -6.07 10.25 13.21
C GLY A 103 -7.03 10.41 14.38
N VAL A 104 -6.61 11.10 15.45
CA VAL A 104 -7.46 11.39 16.61
C VAL A 104 -8.61 12.31 16.22
N ILE A 105 -8.34 13.37 15.44
CA ILE A 105 -9.40 14.29 15.01
C ILE A 105 -10.45 13.55 14.16
N VAL A 106 -10.05 12.70 13.21
CA VAL A 106 -11.05 11.96 12.41
C VAL A 106 -11.84 10.99 13.28
N ALA A 107 -11.20 10.31 14.23
CA ALA A 107 -11.86 9.37 15.13
C ALA A 107 -12.84 10.05 16.11
N LEU A 108 -12.55 11.28 16.54
CA LEU A 108 -13.48 12.12 17.33
C LEU A 108 -14.66 12.63 16.50
N ARG A 109 -14.48 12.81 15.19
CA ARG A 109 -15.54 13.26 14.26
C ARG A 109 -16.45 12.12 13.80
N THR A 110 -16.01 10.87 13.94
CA THR A 110 -16.78 9.67 13.65
C THR A 110 -17.26 9.04 14.95
N ASP A 111 -16.66 7.92 15.36
CA ASP A 111 -17.03 7.11 16.51
C ASP A 111 -15.95 6.04 16.81
N TYR A 112 -16.23 5.19 17.80
CA TYR A 112 -15.31 4.16 18.31
C TYR A 112 -14.86 3.14 17.24
N ILE A 113 -15.60 2.96 16.13
CA ILE A 113 -15.18 2.02 15.07
C ILE A 113 -13.94 2.55 14.37
N THR A 114 -13.82 3.86 14.14
CA THR A 114 -12.59 4.44 13.56
C THR A 114 -11.38 4.24 14.46
N TRP A 115 -11.57 4.31 15.79
CA TRP A 115 -10.53 3.95 16.75
C TRP A 115 -10.10 2.49 16.63
N ILE A 116 -11.06 1.56 16.51
CA ILE A 116 -10.76 0.13 16.33
C ILE A 116 -9.96 -0.09 15.05
N ILE A 117 -10.40 0.48 13.93
CA ILE A 117 -9.68 0.36 12.64
C ILE A 117 -8.26 0.89 12.79
N GLY A 118 -8.08 2.10 13.36
CA GLY A 118 -6.76 2.71 13.54
C GLY A 118 -5.83 1.89 14.43
N ILE A 119 -6.32 1.42 15.58
CA ILE A 119 -5.52 0.61 16.52
C ILE A 119 -5.13 -0.73 15.90
N VAL A 120 -6.08 -1.42 15.26
CA VAL A 120 -5.81 -2.71 14.61
C VAL A 120 -4.82 -2.53 13.47
N SER A 121 -4.99 -1.52 12.60
CA SER A 121 -4.05 -1.22 11.52
C SER A 121 -2.64 -0.89 12.05
N PHE A 122 -2.54 -0.12 13.14
CA PHE A 122 -1.25 0.18 13.77
C PHE A 122 -0.59 -1.07 14.34
N LEU A 123 -1.32 -1.92 15.06
CA LEU A 123 -0.78 -3.16 15.62
C LEU A 123 -0.29 -4.10 14.52
N ILE A 124 -1.06 -4.26 13.44
CA ILE A 124 -0.62 -5.08 12.30
C ILE A 124 0.66 -4.49 11.69
N GLY A 125 0.71 -3.17 11.45
CA GLY A 125 1.90 -2.50 10.93
C GLY A 125 3.12 -2.63 11.85
N TYR A 126 2.92 -2.57 13.16
CA TYR A 126 3.99 -2.76 14.13
C TYR A 126 4.56 -4.18 14.08
N PHE A 127 3.71 -5.21 14.20
CA PHE A 127 4.15 -6.62 14.12
C PHE A 127 4.63 -7.02 12.72
N TYR A 128 4.31 -6.23 11.70
CA TYR A 128 4.80 -6.44 10.35
C TYR A 128 6.33 -6.37 10.29
N SER A 129 6.90 -5.29 10.82
CA SER A 129 8.34 -5.00 10.74
C SER A 129 9.10 -5.19 12.06
N ALA A 130 8.40 -5.16 13.19
CA ALA A 130 9.00 -5.23 14.53
C ALA A 130 8.70 -6.56 15.25
N GLY A 131 9.40 -6.77 16.37
CA GLY A 131 9.29 -7.97 17.20
C GLY A 131 10.34 -9.04 16.85
N PRO A 132 10.36 -10.15 17.61
CA PRO A 132 11.39 -11.20 17.47
C PRO A 132 11.23 -12.02 16.18
N LYS A 133 10.03 -12.05 15.60
CA LYS A 133 9.71 -12.70 14.32
C LYS A 133 8.79 -11.79 13.50
N PRO A 134 9.34 -10.78 12.81
CA PRO A 134 8.56 -9.88 11.96
C PRO A 134 7.79 -10.65 10.90
N ILE A 135 6.54 -10.26 10.64
CA ILE A 135 5.70 -10.94 9.62
C ILE A 135 6.35 -10.85 8.24
N THR A 136 7.10 -9.78 7.95
CA THR A 136 7.89 -9.62 6.72
C THR A 136 8.84 -10.77 6.43
N ASN A 137 9.26 -11.53 7.46
CA ASN A 137 10.21 -12.64 7.35
C ASN A 137 9.52 -14.00 7.28
N THR A 138 8.19 -14.02 7.18
CA THR A 138 7.34 -15.21 7.18
C THR A 138 6.60 -15.34 5.84
N PRO A 139 5.94 -16.48 5.54
CA PRO A 139 5.18 -16.64 4.30
C PRO A 139 3.88 -15.81 4.23
N PHE A 140 3.58 -15.03 5.26
CA PHE A 140 2.40 -14.18 5.33
C PHE A 140 2.67 -12.72 4.97
N GLY A 141 3.94 -12.35 4.73
CA GLY A 141 4.36 -10.97 4.49
C GLY A 141 3.60 -10.27 3.36
N GLU A 142 3.40 -10.96 2.23
CA GLU A 142 2.72 -10.42 1.05
C GLU A 142 1.21 -10.28 1.27
N ILE A 143 0.58 -11.28 1.89
CA ILE A 143 -0.86 -11.29 2.16
C ILE A 143 -1.20 -10.22 3.20
N VAL A 144 -0.42 -10.13 4.27
CA VAL A 144 -0.65 -9.16 5.35
C VAL A 144 -0.43 -7.73 4.84
N SER A 145 0.58 -7.47 4.00
CA SER A 145 0.74 -6.14 3.39
C SER A 145 -0.43 -5.79 2.48
N GLY A 146 -0.88 -6.73 1.64
CA GLY A 146 -2.03 -6.56 0.77
C GLY A 146 -3.29 -6.23 1.55
N ILE A 147 -3.62 -7.01 2.59
CA ILE A 147 -4.83 -6.79 3.40
C ILE A 147 -4.75 -5.48 4.17
N THR A 148 -3.60 -5.17 4.78
CA THR A 148 -3.46 -3.98 5.62
C THR A 148 -3.49 -2.70 4.79
N MET A 149 -2.81 -2.69 3.65
CA MET A 149 -2.76 -1.48 2.82
C MET A 149 -3.92 -1.43 1.83
N GLY A 150 -4.23 -2.51 1.12
CA GLY A 150 -5.31 -2.54 0.14
C GLY A 150 -6.70 -2.51 0.76
N TYR A 151 -6.98 -3.41 1.71
CA TYR A 151 -8.32 -3.55 2.29
C TYR A 151 -8.57 -2.59 3.45
N PHE A 152 -7.74 -2.58 4.49
CA PHE A 152 -8.01 -1.78 5.69
C PHE A 152 -8.05 -0.28 5.40
N ILE A 153 -7.13 0.25 4.56
CA ILE A 153 -7.15 1.66 4.18
C ILE A 153 -8.40 2.00 3.35
N PHE A 154 -8.79 1.12 2.41
CA PHE A 154 -10.02 1.28 1.64
C PHE A 154 -11.25 1.31 2.56
N VAL A 155 -11.36 0.36 3.48
CA VAL A 155 -12.45 0.29 4.47
C VAL A 155 -12.46 1.52 5.36
N ALA A 156 -11.30 1.94 5.88
CA ALA A 156 -11.20 3.14 6.70
C ALA A 156 -11.77 4.35 5.93
N GLN A 157 -11.39 4.50 4.67
CA GLN A 157 -11.86 5.59 3.83
C GLN A 157 -13.36 5.54 3.57
N VAL A 158 -13.90 4.38 3.19
CA VAL A 158 -15.35 4.24 2.97
C VAL A 158 -16.10 4.48 4.28
N TYR A 159 -15.59 3.97 5.40
CA TYR A 159 -16.21 4.12 6.71
C TYR A 159 -16.27 5.58 7.17
N VAL A 160 -15.17 6.34 7.12
CA VAL A 160 -15.17 7.74 7.59
C VAL A 160 -16.05 8.67 6.77
N ASN A 161 -16.39 8.27 5.53
CA ASN A 161 -17.32 8.98 4.65
C ASN A 161 -18.77 8.53 4.84
N THR A 162 -19.02 7.22 4.97
CA THR A 162 -20.38 6.67 4.99
C THR A 162 -20.98 6.50 6.37
N ARG A 163 -20.12 6.23 7.37
CA ARG A 163 -20.46 5.81 8.74
C ARG A 163 -21.46 4.64 8.79
N MET A 164 -21.40 3.76 7.80
CA MET A 164 -22.26 2.58 7.74
C MET A 164 -21.80 1.55 8.76
N VAL A 165 -22.77 0.90 9.43
CA VAL A 165 -22.47 -0.19 10.35
C VAL A 165 -21.76 -1.32 9.59
N PRO A 166 -20.55 -1.73 9.99
CA PRO A 166 -19.74 -2.72 9.29
C PRO A 166 -20.26 -4.14 9.59
N THR A 167 -21.44 -4.47 9.06
CA THR A 167 -21.98 -5.83 9.13
C THR A 167 -21.12 -6.79 8.30
N GLY A 168 -21.19 -8.10 8.56
CA GLY A 168 -20.39 -9.09 7.83
C GLY A 168 -20.53 -9.01 6.32
N ASN A 169 -21.75 -8.78 5.81
CA ASN A 169 -22.00 -8.62 4.38
C ASN A 169 -21.37 -7.35 3.80
N VAL A 170 -21.43 -6.23 4.54
CA VAL A 170 -20.82 -4.96 4.13
C VAL A 170 -19.30 -5.07 4.10
N LEU A 171 -18.71 -5.67 5.15
CA LEU A 171 -17.27 -5.91 5.23
C LEU A 171 -16.79 -6.85 4.12
N PHE A 172 -17.57 -7.88 3.80
CA PHE A 172 -17.29 -8.79 2.68
C PHE A 172 -17.37 -8.06 1.35
N GLN A 173 -18.42 -7.27 1.09
CA GLN A 173 -18.52 -6.45 -0.12
C GLN A 173 -17.31 -5.53 -0.28
N TRP A 174 -16.93 -4.79 0.76
CA TRP A 174 -15.76 -3.92 0.73
C TRP A 174 -14.46 -4.70 0.52
N PHE A 175 -14.37 -5.91 1.06
CA PHE A 175 -13.21 -6.78 0.87
C PHE A 175 -13.05 -7.15 -0.59
N ILE A 176 -14.12 -7.66 -1.21
CA ILE A 176 -14.08 -8.07 -2.62
C ILE A 176 -13.82 -6.83 -3.50
N VAL A 177 -14.52 -5.71 -3.33
CA VAL A 177 -14.30 -4.49 -4.13
C VAL A 177 -12.86 -3.96 -4.04
N SER A 178 -12.22 -4.07 -2.86
CA SER A 178 -10.82 -3.66 -2.66
C SER A 178 -9.79 -4.69 -3.13
N LEU A 179 -10.23 -5.87 -3.58
CA LEU A 179 -9.35 -7.00 -3.85
C LEU A 179 -8.32 -6.73 -4.95
N PRO A 180 -8.60 -5.99 -6.05
CA PRO A 180 -7.58 -5.62 -7.02
C PRO A 180 -6.42 -4.86 -6.37
N LEU A 181 -6.72 -3.84 -5.55
CA LEU A 181 -5.69 -3.06 -4.85
C LEU A 181 -4.94 -3.94 -3.86
N THR A 182 -5.64 -4.78 -3.12
CA THR A 182 -5.07 -5.76 -2.18
C THR A 182 -4.08 -6.69 -2.88
N ILE A 183 -4.45 -7.23 -4.05
CA ILE A 183 -3.60 -8.10 -4.87
C ILE A 183 -2.37 -7.33 -5.39
N PHE A 184 -2.55 -6.17 -6.02
CA PHE A 184 -1.42 -5.43 -6.59
C PHE A 184 -0.46 -4.88 -5.53
N ILE A 185 -0.94 -4.58 -4.32
CA ILE A 185 -0.07 -4.20 -3.20
C ILE A 185 0.67 -5.43 -2.64
N ALA A 186 0.01 -6.60 -2.54
CA ALA A 186 0.69 -7.86 -2.21
C ALA A 186 1.74 -8.22 -3.28
N GLU A 187 1.46 -7.99 -4.56
CA GLU A 187 2.40 -8.22 -5.66
C GLU A 187 3.66 -7.36 -5.53
N ILE A 188 3.60 -6.14 -5.00
CA ILE A 188 4.82 -5.34 -4.77
C ILE A 188 5.75 -6.05 -3.78
N MET A 189 5.22 -6.54 -2.66
CA MET A 189 6.03 -7.31 -1.71
C MET A 189 6.48 -8.65 -2.29
N PHE A 190 5.62 -9.29 -3.08
CA PHE A 190 5.97 -10.54 -3.73
C PHE A 190 7.06 -10.38 -4.79
N ALA A 191 7.03 -9.28 -5.54
CA ALA A 191 8.10 -8.91 -6.47
C ALA A 191 9.41 -8.68 -5.72
N ASN A 192 9.37 -8.02 -4.57
CA ASN A 192 10.55 -7.83 -3.73
C ASN A 192 11.16 -9.17 -3.32
N ASN A 193 10.36 -10.06 -2.74
CA ASN A 193 10.82 -11.37 -2.27
C ASN A 193 11.22 -12.32 -3.43
N ILE A 194 10.65 -12.17 -4.63
CA ILE A 194 11.07 -12.91 -5.83
C ILE A 194 12.46 -12.44 -6.30
N ALA A 195 12.73 -11.13 -6.26
CA ALA A 195 14.01 -10.55 -6.68
C ALA A 195 15.12 -10.83 -5.66
N ASP A 196 14.77 -10.90 -4.37
CA ASP A 196 15.69 -11.13 -3.26
C ASP A 196 15.86 -12.60 -2.90
N TYR A 197 15.37 -13.53 -3.73
CA TYR A 197 15.29 -14.94 -3.34
C TYR A 197 16.62 -15.49 -2.79
N ASP A 198 17.75 -15.25 -3.45
CA ASP A 198 19.04 -15.76 -3.00
C ASP A 198 19.55 -15.05 -1.73
N GLU A 199 19.28 -13.74 -1.58
CA GLU A 199 19.65 -12.94 -0.42
C GLU A 199 18.81 -13.31 0.82
N ASP A 200 17.51 -13.50 0.64
CA ASP A 200 16.57 -13.93 1.69
C ASP A 200 16.97 -15.31 2.24
N GLN A 201 17.43 -16.22 1.37
CA GLN A 201 17.91 -17.54 1.80
C GLN A 201 19.21 -17.47 2.59
N ALA A 202 20.13 -16.57 2.21
CA ALA A 202 21.37 -16.36 2.94
C ALA A 202 21.16 -15.74 4.33
N ASN A 203 20.06 -15.01 4.51
CA ASN A 203 19.71 -14.29 5.75
C ASN A 203 18.65 -15.01 6.61
N ASP A 204 18.40 -16.30 6.37
CA ASP A 204 17.38 -17.11 7.08
C ASP A 204 15.97 -16.48 7.06
N ARG A 205 15.64 -15.76 5.98
CA ARG A 205 14.36 -15.10 5.78
C ARG A 205 13.43 -15.99 4.95
N HIS A 206 12.60 -16.77 5.64
CA HIS A 206 11.70 -17.75 5.00
C HIS A 206 10.37 -17.11 4.54
N THR A 207 10.44 -16.36 3.44
CA THR A 207 9.27 -15.73 2.78
C THR A 207 8.40 -16.76 2.05
N LEU A 208 7.27 -16.34 1.46
CA LEU A 208 6.40 -17.25 0.70
C LEU A 208 7.17 -17.92 -0.44
N VAL A 209 8.09 -17.19 -1.07
CA VAL A 209 8.93 -17.66 -2.19
C VAL A 209 9.83 -18.84 -1.77
N HIS A 210 10.30 -18.87 -0.53
CA HIS A 210 11.06 -20.00 0.03
C HIS A 210 10.26 -21.31 -0.07
N TYR A 211 9.00 -21.30 0.38
CA TYR A 211 8.18 -22.51 0.49
C TYR A 211 7.63 -23.00 -0.85
N ILE A 212 7.23 -22.08 -1.74
CA ILE A 212 6.64 -22.44 -3.03
C ILE A 212 7.70 -22.64 -4.12
N GLY A 213 8.91 -22.10 -3.91
CA GLY A 213 10.01 -22.08 -4.87
C GLY A 213 9.86 -21.02 -5.97
N ILE A 214 10.99 -20.50 -6.44
CA ILE A 214 11.06 -19.39 -7.42
C ILE A 214 10.24 -19.63 -8.69
N LYS A 215 10.20 -20.87 -9.20
CA LYS A 215 9.45 -21.23 -10.41
C LYS A 215 7.93 -21.07 -10.23
N ASN A 216 7.40 -21.48 -9.08
CA ASN A 216 5.97 -21.34 -8.79
C ASN A 216 5.64 -19.90 -8.39
N ALA A 217 6.54 -19.22 -7.69
CA ALA A 217 6.37 -17.81 -7.34
C ALA A 217 6.15 -16.94 -8.59
N LYS A 218 6.98 -17.13 -9.62
CA LYS A 218 6.82 -16.45 -10.93
C LYS A 218 5.48 -16.74 -11.61
N LYS A 219 4.95 -17.97 -11.49
CA LYS A 219 3.63 -18.32 -12.04
C LYS A 219 2.50 -17.66 -11.25
N ILE A 220 2.58 -17.72 -9.92
CA ILE A 220 1.59 -17.15 -9.00
C ILE A 220 1.54 -15.63 -9.20
N TYR A 221 2.68 -14.97 -9.38
CA TYR A 221 2.76 -13.54 -9.67
C TYR A 221 1.94 -13.15 -10.90
N VAL A 222 2.07 -13.87 -12.02
CA VAL A 222 1.26 -13.59 -13.22
C VAL A 222 -0.21 -13.98 -13.03
N PHE A 223 -0.47 -15.05 -12.27
CA PHE A 223 -1.82 -15.52 -11.99
C PHE A 223 -2.61 -14.54 -11.12
N TRP A 224 -2.00 -13.94 -10.11
CA TRP A 224 -2.62 -12.90 -9.27
C TRP A 224 -3.08 -11.70 -10.08
N ALA A 225 -2.26 -11.21 -11.00
CA ALA A 225 -2.67 -10.17 -11.93
C ALA A 225 -3.90 -10.56 -12.77
N ILE A 226 -4.01 -11.81 -13.25
CA ILE A 226 -5.21 -12.29 -13.97
C ILE A 226 -6.41 -12.37 -13.03
N LEU A 227 -6.20 -12.89 -11.82
CA LEU A 227 -7.24 -13.05 -10.80
C LEU A 227 -7.89 -11.71 -10.44
N ALA A 228 -7.12 -10.63 -10.30
CA ALA A 228 -7.64 -9.29 -10.06
C ALA A 228 -8.61 -8.84 -11.17
N PHE A 229 -8.33 -9.15 -12.43
CA PHE A 229 -9.21 -8.77 -13.54
C PHE A 229 -10.44 -9.67 -13.66
N VAL A 230 -10.32 -10.96 -13.31
CA VAL A 230 -11.49 -11.85 -13.19
C VAL A 230 -12.42 -11.35 -12.09
N GLU A 231 -11.87 -10.93 -10.95
CA GLU A 231 -12.65 -10.38 -9.86
C GLU A 231 -13.37 -9.08 -10.28
N ILE A 232 -12.72 -8.16 -11.00
CA ILE A 232 -13.36 -6.93 -11.50
C ILE A 232 -14.61 -7.26 -12.33
N ILE A 233 -14.54 -8.30 -13.18
CA ILE A 233 -15.69 -8.75 -13.99
C ILE A 233 -16.82 -9.21 -13.06
N LEU A 234 -16.51 -10.07 -12.09
CA LEU A 234 -17.51 -10.64 -11.19
C LEU A 234 -18.17 -9.57 -10.31
N VAL A 235 -17.40 -8.63 -9.77
CA VAL A 235 -17.91 -7.54 -8.94
C VAL A 235 -18.74 -6.53 -9.71
N THR A 236 -18.35 -6.25 -10.96
CA THR A 236 -19.16 -5.41 -11.85
C THR A 236 -20.46 -6.12 -12.21
N LEU A 237 -20.43 -7.44 -12.45
CA LEU A 237 -21.62 -8.22 -12.78
C LEU A 237 -22.67 -8.22 -11.66
N VAL A 238 -22.25 -8.30 -10.40
CA VAL A 238 -23.17 -8.25 -9.24
C VAL A 238 -23.57 -6.82 -8.84
N GLY A 239 -23.12 -5.80 -9.59
CA GLY A 239 -23.48 -4.41 -9.37
C GLY A 239 -22.78 -3.75 -8.19
N TRP A 240 -21.65 -4.30 -7.74
CA TRP A 240 -20.83 -3.73 -6.67
C TRP A 240 -19.75 -2.78 -7.19
N LEU A 241 -19.61 -2.67 -8.52
CA LEU A 241 -18.84 -1.66 -9.24
C LEU A 241 -19.68 -1.16 -10.43
N PRO A 242 -19.44 0.07 -10.93
CA PRO A 242 -20.20 0.58 -12.08
C PRO A 242 -19.87 -0.21 -13.34
N THR A 243 -20.82 -0.28 -14.27
CA THR A 243 -20.64 -0.94 -15.58
C THR A 243 -19.47 -0.37 -16.38
N THR A 244 -19.09 0.89 -16.14
CA THR A 244 -17.88 1.52 -16.67
C THR A 244 -16.61 0.73 -16.30
N SER A 245 -16.61 -0.02 -15.21
CA SER A 245 -15.47 -0.84 -14.74
C SER A 245 -15.10 -1.96 -15.71
N TYR A 246 -16.00 -2.38 -16.62
CA TYR A 246 -15.61 -3.29 -17.71
C TYR A 246 -14.51 -2.72 -18.61
N THR A 247 -14.39 -1.40 -18.70
CA THR A 247 -13.32 -0.76 -19.50
C THR A 247 -11.93 -0.99 -18.93
N LEU A 248 -11.81 -1.37 -17.64
CA LEU A 248 -10.53 -1.77 -17.05
C LEU A 248 -9.89 -2.93 -17.80
N LEU A 249 -10.67 -3.83 -18.41
CA LEU A 249 -10.16 -4.98 -19.17
C LEU A 249 -9.22 -4.58 -20.31
N ILE A 250 -9.35 -3.35 -20.84
CA ILE A 250 -8.44 -2.79 -21.85
C ILE A 250 -7.01 -2.69 -21.31
N LEU A 251 -6.83 -2.56 -19.99
CA LEU A 251 -5.53 -2.48 -19.33
C LEU A 251 -4.89 -3.87 -19.11
N LEU A 252 -5.63 -4.97 -19.23
CA LEU A 252 -5.10 -6.31 -18.97
C LEU A 252 -3.83 -6.64 -19.78
N PRO A 253 -3.74 -6.33 -21.10
CA PRO A 253 -2.54 -6.63 -21.88
C PRO A 253 -1.28 -5.92 -21.35
N ILE A 254 -1.38 -4.67 -20.91
CA ILE A 254 -0.23 -3.93 -20.37
C ILE A 254 0.18 -4.49 -18.99
N ILE A 255 -0.79 -4.84 -18.15
CA ILE A 255 -0.52 -5.46 -16.83
C ILE A 255 0.21 -6.79 -17.00
N ILE A 256 -0.27 -7.66 -17.89
CA ILE A 256 0.35 -8.97 -18.14
C ILE A 256 1.72 -8.81 -18.82
N LYS A 257 1.89 -7.85 -19.73
CA LYS A 257 3.19 -7.54 -20.33
C LYS A 257 4.22 -7.17 -19.25
N ASN A 258 3.85 -6.25 -18.36
CA ASN A 258 4.71 -5.82 -17.26
C ASN A 258 5.02 -6.96 -16.29
N ALA A 259 4.01 -7.76 -15.92
CA ALA A 259 4.19 -8.89 -15.02
C ALA A 259 5.13 -9.95 -15.62
N ARG A 260 4.96 -10.28 -16.91
CA ARG A 260 5.85 -11.20 -17.63
C ARG A 260 7.27 -10.66 -17.75
N ALA A 261 7.43 -9.37 -18.05
CA ALA A 261 8.74 -8.74 -18.13
C ALA A 261 9.48 -8.82 -16.78
N PHE A 262 8.79 -8.56 -15.66
CA PHE A 262 9.36 -8.72 -14.33
C PHE A 262 9.79 -10.16 -14.05
N VAL A 263 8.91 -11.16 -14.20
CA VAL A 263 9.26 -12.55 -13.84
C VAL A 263 10.34 -13.16 -14.74
N ASN A 264 10.48 -12.67 -15.98
CA ASN A 264 11.55 -13.08 -16.88
C ASN A 264 12.91 -12.51 -16.46
N HIS A 265 12.94 -11.34 -15.83
CA HIS A 265 14.18 -10.69 -15.38
C HIS A 265 13.96 -9.99 -14.03
N PRO A 266 13.85 -10.72 -12.89
CA PRO A 266 13.45 -10.17 -11.61
C PRO A 266 14.61 -9.45 -10.89
N VAL A 267 15.08 -8.35 -11.47
CA VAL A 267 16.17 -7.54 -10.93
C VAL A 267 15.59 -6.24 -10.36
N LYS A 268 15.80 -6.00 -9.06
CA LYS A 268 15.27 -4.84 -8.32
C LYS A 268 15.49 -3.51 -9.03
N LYS A 269 16.69 -3.25 -9.52
CA LYS A 269 17.05 -1.97 -10.16
C LYS A 269 16.38 -1.77 -11.52
N GLU A 270 15.95 -2.84 -12.18
CA GLU A 270 15.51 -2.80 -13.58
C GLU A 270 14.00 -3.00 -13.74
N THR A 271 13.45 -4.02 -13.08
CA THR A 271 12.08 -4.49 -13.37
C THR A 271 11.13 -4.43 -12.18
N PHE A 272 11.60 -4.25 -10.95
CA PHE A 272 10.71 -4.11 -9.77
C PHE A 272 9.73 -2.94 -9.92
N ILE A 273 10.16 -1.85 -10.56
CA ILE A 273 9.31 -0.70 -10.86
C ILE A 273 8.05 -1.07 -11.66
N LEU A 274 8.07 -2.19 -12.39
CA LEU A 274 6.90 -2.67 -13.14
C LEU A 274 5.76 -3.12 -12.20
N ALA A 275 6.06 -3.64 -11.01
CA ALA A 275 5.05 -3.98 -10.00
C ALA A 275 4.31 -2.71 -9.53
N ILE A 276 5.07 -1.65 -9.21
CA ILE A 276 4.51 -0.35 -8.83
C ILE A 276 3.70 0.26 -10.00
N LYS A 277 4.22 0.19 -11.23
CA LYS A 277 3.50 0.68 -12.42
C LYS A 277 2.17 -0.06 -12.62
N ASN A 278 2.13 -1.38 -12.41
CA ASN A 278 0.89 -2.15 -12.49
C ASN A 278 -0.14 -1.66 -11.45
N LEU A 279 0.27 -1.47 -10.19
CA LEU A 279 -0.59 -0.88 -9.17
C LEU A 279 -1.12 0.49 -9.63
N VAL A 280 -0.25 1.39 -10.09
CA VAL A 280 -0.65 2.74 -10.55
C VAL A 280 -1.66 2.67 -11.68
N VAL A 281 -1.42 1.83 -12.70
CA VAL A 281 -2.32 1.70 -13.86
C VAL A 281 -3.70 1.20 -13.43
N VAL A 282 -3.75 0.19 -12.56
CA VAL A 282 -5.02 -0.39 -12.08
C VAL A 282 -5.75 0.60 -11.17
N PHE A 283 -5.04 1.20 -10.21
CA PHE A 283 -5.58 2.25 -9.35
C PHE A 283 -6.19 3.40 -10.15
N MET A 284 -5.44 3.97 -11.10
CA MET A 284 -5.91 5.08 -11.91
C MET A 284 -7.10 4.67 -12.77
N GLY A 285 -7.07 3.46 -13.33
CA GLY A 285 -8.20 2.89 -14.04
C GLY A 285 -9.45 2.82 -13.17
N MET A 286 -9.35 2.23 -11.97
CA MET A 286 -10.47 2.11 -11.04
C MET A 286 -11.03 3.47 -10.65
N LEU A 287 -10.14 4.44 -10.39
CA LEU A 287 -10.55 5.80 -10.07
C LEU A 287 -11.34 6.43 -11.22
N VAL A 288 -10.84 6.33 -12.45
CA VAL A 288 -11.52 6.86 -13.64
C VAL A 288 -12.87 6.17 -13.86
N THR A 289 -12.95 4.84 -13.76
CA THR A 289 -14.22 4.15 -13.99
C THR A 289 -15.26 4.48 -12.93
N LEU A 290 -14.86 4.61 -11.66
CA LEU A 290 -15.74 5.07 -10.59
C LEU A 290 -16.20 6.51 -10.82
N LEU A 291 -15.30 7.42 -11.19
CA LEU A 291 -15.65 8.82 -11.46
C LEU A 291 -16.61 8.97 -12.64
N VAL A 292 -16.39 8.24 -13.74
CA VAL A 292 -17.34 8.23 -14.86
C VAL A 292 -18.66 7.61 -14.42
N GLY A 293 -18.63 6.55 -13.61
CA GLY A 293 -19.84 5.93 -13.06
C GLY A 293 -20.64 6.82 -12.12
N ILE A 294 -20.03 7.83 -11.49
CA ILE A 294 -20.73 8.85 -10.68
C ILE A 294 -21.51 9.84 -11.57
N LEU A 295 -21.05 10.07 -12.80
CA LEU A 295 -21.63 11.05 -13.72
C LEU A 295 -22.75 10.46 -14.60
N LEU A 296 -22.89 9.14 -14.64
CA LEU A 296 -23.90 8.39 -15.40
C LEU A 296 -25.04 7.96 -14.48
#